data_AF-A0A1G4U3F8-F1
#
_entry.id   AF-A0A1G4U3F8-F1
#
_cell.length_a   1.000
_cell.length_b   1.000
_cell.length_c   1.000
_cell.angle_alpha   90.00
_cell.angle_beta   90.00
_cell.angle_gamma   90.00
#
_symmetry.space_group_name_H-M   'P 1'
#
loop_
_entity.id
_entity.type
_entity.pdbx_description
1 polymer ?
#
loop_
_entity_poly.entity_id
_entity_poly.type
_entity_poly.pdbx_seq_one_letter_code
_entity_poly.pdbx_strand_id
1 'polypeptide(L)'
;MVISPPPTSPAAFAPPLRLTGDFEPVLIATLDEALVFAEKNPHPEGDYEGMIRRLQGAHLAEDLIEAANAFRWWCESNGLLADPAG
;
A
#
# COMPACT_ATOMS: atom_id res chain seq x y z
N MET A 1 17.39 -4.80 26.72
CA MET A 1 16.52 -4.04 25.80
C MET A 1 15.95 -5.06 24.83
N VAL A 2 14.67 -5.39 24.95
CA VAL A 2 14.02 -6.29 23.99
C VAL A 2 13.61 -5.44 22.79
N ILE A 3 14.28 -5.68 21.66
CA ILE A 3 13.80 -5.18 20.37
C ILE A 3 12.63 -6.08 20.02
N SER A 4 11.41 -5.63 20.34
CA SER A 4 10.21 -6.27 19.80
C SER A 4 10.33 -6.22 18.28
N PRO A 5 10.20 -7.33 17.55
CA PRO A 5 10.04 -7.24 16.10
C PRO A 5 8.82 -6.34 15.83
N PRO A 6 8.82 -5.55 14.73
CA PRO A 6 7.61 -4.85 14.34
C PRO A 6 6.47 -5.88 14.26
N PRO A 7 5.24 -5.53 14.67
CA PRO A 7 4.10 -6.41 14.41
C PRO A 7 4.13 -6.71 12.91
N THR A 8 4.38 -7.97 12.54
CA THR A 8 4.25 -8.42 11.16
C THR A 8 2.78 -8.30 10.82
N SER A 9 2.39 -7.15 10.29
CA SER A 9 1.05 -6.91 9.81
C SER A 9 0.67 -8.00 8.82
N PRO A 10 -0.60 -8.48 8.85
CA PRO A 10 -1.03 -9.54 7.98
C PRO A 10 -0.82 -9.13 6.52
N ALA A 11 -0.50 -10.12 5.68
CA ALA A 11 -0.44 -9.92 4.25
C ALA A 11 -1.81 -9.43 3.75
N ALA A 12 -1.83 -8.24 3.18
CA ALA A 12 -3.03 -7.59 2.64
C ALA A 12 -3.15 -7.77 1.13
N PHE A 13 -2.03 -8.06 0.45
CA PHE A 13 -1.95 -8.23 -0.99
C PHE A 13 -1.45 -9.64 -1.34
N ALA A 14 -2.31 -10.43 -2.01
CA ALA A 14 -1.99 -11.77 -2.48
C ALA A 14 -2.40 -11.92 -3.96
N PRO A 15 -1.46 -11.89 -4.93
CA PRO A 15 0.00 -11.70 -4.75
C PRO A 15 0.37 -10.27 -4.29
N PRO A 16 1.60 -10.06 -3.76
CA PRO A 16 2.11 -8.71 -3.47
C PRO A 16 2.08 -7.80 -4.68
N LEU A 17 1.82 -6.50 -4.46
CA LEU A 17 1.84 -5.49 -5.52
C LEU A 17 3.29 -5.12 -5.85
N ARG A 18 3.60 -5.02 -7.15
CA ARG A 18 4.85 -4.45 -7.64
C ARG A 18 4.58 -3.03 -8.09
N LEU A 19 5.24 -2.06 -7.47
CA LEU A 19 5.09 -0.65 -7.76
C LEU A 19 6.34 -0.10 -8.43
N THR A 20 6.19 0.88 -9.32
CA THR A 20 7.30 1.67 -9.85
C THR A 20 7.79 2.60 -8.74
N GLY A 21 9.04 2.43 -8.32
CA GLY A 21 9.73 3.37 -7.43
C GLY A 21 10.69 4.26 -8.22
N ASP A 22 11.18 5.32 -7.57
CA ASP A 22 12.11 6.30 -8.18
C ASP A 22 13.39 5.65 -8.73
N PHE A 23 13.87 4.58 -8.07
CA PHE A 23 15.14 3.92 -8.40
C PHE A 23 14.97 2.43 -8.74
N GLU A 24 14.06 1.74 -8.07
CA GLU A 24 13.80 0.31 -8.28
C GLU A 24 12.33 -0.04 -8.01
N PRO A 25 11.81 -1.13 -8.60
CA PRO A 25 10.47 -1.62 -8.30
C PRO A 25 10.34 -2.00 -6.82
N VAL A 26 9.27 -1.52 -6.18
CA VAL A 26 8.99 -1.80 -4.76
C VAL A 26 7.92 -2.89 -4.66
N LEU A 27 8.16 -3.89 -3.81
CA LEU A 27 7.17 -4.91 -3.48
C LEU A 27 6.40 -4.52 -2.23
N ILE A 28 5.06 -4.49 -2.32
CA ILE A 28 4.15 -4.16 -1.22
C ILE A 28 3.26 -5.37 -0.94
N ALA A 29 3.41 -5.96 0.25
CA ALA A 29 2.65 -7.14 0.69
C ALA A 29 1.65 -6.82 1.82
N THR A 30 1.86 -5.73 2.55
CA THR A 30 1.09 -5.33 3.74
C THR A 30 0.55 -3.90 3.62
N LEU A 31 -0.47 -3.56 4.43
CA LEU A 31 -1.00 -2.19 4.47
C LEU A 31 -0.01 -1.18 5.07
N ASP A 32 0.86 -1.62 5.98
CA ASP A 32 1.90 -0.74 6.55
C ASP A 32 2.92 -0.34 5.48
N GLU A 33 3.36 -1.29 4.65
CA GLU A 33 4.23 -1.01 3.51
C GLU A 33 3.52 -0.09 2.51
N ALA A 34 2.22 -0.30 2.25
CA ALA A 34 1.42 0.56 1.40
C ALA A 34 1.35 2.00 1.92
N LEU A 35 1.13 2.17 3.23
CA LEU A 35 1.08 3.48 3.88
C LEU A 35 2.44 4.18 3.78
N VAL A 36 3.53 3.49 4.12
CA VAL A 36 4.89 4.05 4.02
C VAL A 36 5.23 4.43 2.58
N PHE A 37 4.79 3.63 1.60
CA PHE A 37 5.00 3.94 0.20
C PHE A 37 4.22 5.19 -0.24
N ALA A 38 2.92 5.27 0.12
CA ALA A 38 2.06 6.39 -0.22
C ALA A 38 2.55 7.71 0.39
N GLU A 39 2.98 7.69 1.67
CA GLU A 39 3.52 8.87 2.35
C GLU A 39 4.81 9.39 1.71
N LYS A 40 5.62 8.51 1.12
CA LYS A 40 6.85 8.86 0.40
C LYS A 40 6.60 9.30 -1.05
N ASN A 41 5.47 8.91 -1.64
CA ASN A 41 5.10 9.19 -3.02
C ASN A 41 3.73 9.90 -3.07
N PRO A 42 3.62 11.14 -2.54
CA PRO A 42 2.34 11.83 -2.50
C PRO A 42 1.92 12.24 -3.92
N HIS A 43 0.80 11.67 -4.39
CA HIS A 43 0.14 12.09 -5.62
C HIS A 43 -1.18 12.78 -5.27
N PRO A 44 -1.28 14.12 -5.38
CA PRO A 44 -2.50 14.85 -5.02
C PRO A 44 -3.66 14.62 -6.00
N GLU A 45 -3.39 14.00 -7.15
CA GLU A 45 -4.42 13.58 -8.09
C GLU A 45 -5.12 12.30 -7.60
N GLY A 46 -6.46 12.28 -7.65
CA GLY A 46 -7.28 11.18 -7.11
C GLY A 46 -7.65 11.34 -5.63
N ASP A 47 -8.13 10.25 -4.99
CA ASP A 47 -8.53 10.22 -3.57
C ASP A 47 -7.35 9.89 -2.64
N TYR A 48 -6.23 10.63 -2.75
CA TYR A 48 -5.03 10.36 -1.94
C TYR A 48 -5.30 10.48 -0.43
N GLU A 49 -5.94 11.58 0.01
CA GLU A 49 -6.26 11.75 1.42
C GLU A 49 -7.23 10.68 1.95
N GLY A 50 -8.26 10.33 1.16
CA GLY A 50 -9.21 9.28 1.55
C GLY A 50 -8.55 7.90 1.57
N MET A 51 -7.60 7.64 0.69
CA MET A 51 -6.80 6.41 0.68
C MET A 51 -5.88 6.34 1.92
N ILE A 52 -5.14 7.41 2.25
CA ILE A 52 -4.30 7.46 3.46
C ILE A 52 -5.15 7.25 4.73
N ARG A 53 -6.30 7.92 4.85
CA ARG A 53 -7.19 7.75 6.01
C ARG A 53 -7.67 6.30 6.17
N ARG A 54 -7.96 5.60 5.06
CA ARG A 54 -8.36 4.18 5.09
C ARG A 54 -7.20 3.29 5.51
N LEU A 55 -5.99 3.51 4.98
CA LEU A 55 -4.80 2.75 5.38
C LEU A 55 -4.49 2.90 6.87
N GLN A 56 -4.60 4.12 7.42
CA GLN A 56 -4.34 4.39 8.83
C GLN A 56 -5.43 3.84 9.77
N GLY A 57 -6.69 3.80 9.33
CA GLY A 57 -7.84 3.40 10.14
C GLY A 57 -8.24 1.93 10.03
N ALA A 58 -7.61 1.15 9.15
CA ALA A 58 -8.01 -0.24 8.92
C ALA A 58 -7.60 -1.16 10.07
N HIS A 59 -8.59 -1.64 10.83
CA HIS A 59 -8.34 -2.50 11.99
C HIS A 59 -9.23 -3.76 12.01
N LEU A 60 -10.37 -3.76 11.31
CA LEU A 60 -11.21 -4.94 11.13
C LEU A 60 -10.89 -5.63 9.80
N ALA A 61 -11.17 -6.94 9.70
CA ALA A 61 -10.86 -7.72 8.51
C ALA A 61 -11.49 -7.14 7.22
N GLU A 62 -12.70 -6.60 7.32
CA GLU A 62 -13.41 -5.90 6.25
C GLU A 62 -12.70 -4.58 5.87
N ASP A 63 -12.30 -3.75 6.84
CA ASP A 63 -11.55 -2.52 6.59
C ASP A 63 -10.20 -2.80 5.91
N LEU A 64 -9.54 -3.91 6.27
CA LEU A 64 -8.25 -4.28 5.67
C LEU A 64 -8.39 -4.52 4.16
N ILE A 65 -9.48 -5.16 3.74
CA ILE A 65 -9.78 -5.43 2.33
C ILE A 65 -10.09 -4.12 1.59
N GLU A 66 -10.91 -3.25 2.19
CA GLU A 66 -11.24 -1.96 1.60
C GLU A 66 -10.02 -1.05 1.46
N ALA A 67 -9.16 -1.00 2.47
CA ALA A 67 -7.92 -0.24 2.45
C ALA A 67 -6.94 -0.78 1.40
N ALA A 68 -6.81 -2.11 1.29
CA ALA A 68 -6.01 -2.74 0.23
C ALA A 68 -6.53 -2.37 -1.17
N ASN A 69 -7.84 -2.45 -1.39
CA ASN A 69 -8.45 -2.09 -2.67
C ASN A 69 -8.28 -0.60 -2.99
N ALA A 70 -8.49 0.28 -2.01
CA ALA A 70 -8.29 1.72 -2.17
C ALA A 70 -6.85 2.05 -2.58
N PHE A 71 -5.86 1.44 -1.93
CA PHE A 71 -4.45 1.60 -2.30
C PHE A 71 -4.17 1.10 -3.71
N ARG A 72 -4.65 -0.09 -4.08
CA ARG A 72 -4.47 -0.66 -5.42
C ARG A 72 -5.05 0.25 -6.50
N TRP A 73 -6.28 0.76 -6.32
CA TRP A 73 -6.91 1.66 -7.28
C TRP A 73 -6.18 2.99 -7.39
N TRP A 74 -5.71 3.54 -6.27
CA TRP A 74 -4.88 4.74 -6.29
C TRP A 74 -3.57 4.50 -7.08
N CYS A 75 -2.89 3.37 -6.86
CA CYS A 75 -1.70 3.01 -7.64
C CYS A 75 -2.01 2.85 -9.13
N GLU A 76 -3.13 2.21 -9.48
CA GLU A 76 -3.56 2.04 -10.86
C GLU A 76 -3.87 3.38 -11.54
N SER A 77 -4.62 4.27 -10.86
CA SER A 77 -4.99 5.56 -11.43
C SER A 77 -3.80 6.51 -11.61
N ASN A 78 -2.73 6.30 -10.84
CA ASN A 78 -1.50 7.08 -10.93
C ASN A 78 -0.41 6.39 -11.79
N GLY A 79 -0.71 5.24 -12.41
CA GLY A 79 0.25 4.51 -13.25
C GLY A 79 1.45 3.96 -12.48
N LEU A 80 1.28 3.71 -11.18
CA LEU A 80 2.33 3.23 -10.27
C LEU A 80 2.45 1.70 -10.26
N LEU A 81 1.47 0.98 -10.80
CA LEU A 81 1.56 -0.47 -10.92
C LEU A 81 2.60 -0.82 -11.98
N ALA A 82 3.68 -1.50 -11.57
CA ALA A 82 4.58 -2.13 -12.51
C ALA A 82 3.83 -3.31 -13.15
N ASP A 83 3.74 -3.30 -14.48
CA ASP A 83 3.08 -4.35 -15.25
C ASP A 83 3.57 -5.73 -14.79
N PRO A 84 2.68 -6.74 -14.62
CA PRO A 84 3.10 -8.10 -14.34
C PRO A 84 3.80 -8.65 -15.58
N ALA A 85 5.10 -8.34 -15.71
CA ALA A 85 5.99 -8.72 -16.80
C ALA A 85 5.40 -9.75 -17.79
N GLY A 86 4.77 -9.26 -18.87
CA GLY A 86 4.59 -9.98 -20.14
C GLY A 86 3.62 -11.16 -20.13
#